data_AF-A0A973YNZ2-F1
#
_entry.id   AF-A0A973YNZ2-F1
#
_cell.length_a   1.000
_cell.length_b   1.000
_cell.length_c   1.000
_cell.angle_alpha   90.00
_cell.angle_beta   90.00
_cell.angle_gamma   90.00
#
_symmetry.space_group_name_H-M   'P 1'
#
loop_
_entity.id
_entity.type
_entity.pdbx_description
1 polymer ?
#
loop_
_entity_poly.entity_id
_entity_poly.type
_entity_poly.pdbx_seq_one_letter_code
_entity_poly.pdbx_strand_id
1 'polypeptide(L)'
;MSDETPENPSSEAGNPDTVLEGDVLIDRVEQVDLQTEMQRSYLDYAMAVIVGRALPDVRDGLKPVHRRVLYAMFDGGYRPDRSFNKCARVVGEVMGQYHPHGDTAIYDALVRLIQDWTMRYPLALGQGNFGSPGNDGAAAPRYTE
;
A
#
# COMPACT_ATOMS: atom_id res chain seq x y z
N MET A 1 -52.72 -40.02 33.97
CA MET A 1 -51.80 -39.03 33.37
C MET A 1 -50.43 -39.28 33.96
N SER A 2 -49.61 -39.99 33.20
CA SER A 2 -48.18 -40.18 33.44
C SER A 2 -47.58 -40.31 32.04
N ASP A 3 -47.08 -39.18 31.57
CA ASP A 3 -46.44 -38.98 30.28
C ASP A 3 -44.97 -39.35 30.46
N GLU A 4 -44.56 -40.54 30.01
CA GLU A 4 -43.16 -40.97 29.97
C GLU A 4 -42.71 -40.97 28.51
N THR A 5 -41.90 -39.98 28.16
CA THR A 5 -41.18 -39.89 26.89
C THR A 5 -40.02 -40.90 26.91
N PRO A 6 -39.78 -41.70 25.86
CA PRO A 6 -38.60 -42.56 25.81
C PRO A 6 -37.34 -41.74 25.54
N GLU A 7 -36.31 -41.96 26.35
CA GLU A 7 -34.97 -41.38 26.22
C GLU A 7 -34.30 -41.83 24.91
N ASN A 8 -33.67 -40.88 24.23
CA ASN A 8 -32.87 -41.09 23.03
C ASN A 8 -31.50 -41.68 23.43
N PRO A 9 -31.09 -42.87 22.97
CA PRO A 9 -29.78 -43.40 23.30
C PRO A 9 -28.68 -42.53 22.69
N SER A 10 -27.81 -42.05 23.58
CA SER A 10 -26.57 -41.32 23.34
C SER A 10 -25.90 -41.63 21.99
N SER A 11 -25.75 -40.59 21.16
CA SER A 11 -24.89 -40.61 19.98
C SER A 11 -23.45 -40.89 20.41
N GLU A 12 -22.91 -42.01 19.98
CA GLU A 12 -21.50 -42.35 20.13
C GLU A 12 -20.65 -41.23 19.51
N ALA A 13 -19.84 -40.59 20.34
CA ALA A 13 -18.87 -39.60 19.89
C ALA A 13 -17.82 -40.32 19.02
N GLY A 14 -17.92 -40.13 17.71
CA GLY A 14 -16.92 -40.59 16.76
C GLY A 14 -15.55 -39.99 17.09
N ASN A 15 -14.56 -40.86 17.24
CA ASN A 15 -13.16 -40.54 17.46
C ASN A 15 -12.64 -39.65 16.30
N PRO A 16 -12.00 -38.49 16.55
CA PRO A 16 -11.55 -37.58 15.48
C PRO A 16 -10.41 -38.13 14.61
N ASP A 17 -9.84 -39.30 14.92
CA ASP A 17 -8.64 -39.83 14.26
C ASP A 17 -8.90 -40.94 13.23
N THR A 18 -10.13 -41.13 12.74
CA THR A 18 -10.34 -42.03 11.58
C THR A 18 -9.98 -41.31 10.28
N VAL A 19 -8.69 -41.33 9.95
CA VAL A 19 -8.20 -40.97 8.62
C VAL A 19 -8.67 -42.05 7.64
N LEU A 20 -9.67 -41.72 6.82
CA LEU A 20 -10.12 -42.59 5.74
C LEU A 20 -9.04 -42.63 4.66
N GLU A 21 -8.42 -43.79 4.56
CA GLU A 21 -7.41 -44.14 3.56
C GLU A 21 -8.07 -44.17 2.18
N GLY A 22 -7.86 -43.14 1.35
CA GLY A 22 -8.31 -43.20 -0.05
C GLY A 22 -8.58 -41.92 -0.83
N ASP A 23 -8.06 -40.74 -0.48
CA ASP A 23 -8.17 -39.59 -1.37
C ASP A 23 -6.93 -39.45 -2.28
N VAL A 24 -7.15 -39.82 -3.53
CA VAL A 24 -6.26 -39.59 -4.66
C VAL A 24 -5.93 -38.09 -4.70
N LEU A 25 -4.65 -37.76 -4.89
CA LEU A 25 -4.19 -36.39 -5.12
C LEU A 25 -4.72 -35.86 -6.47
N ILE A 26 -5.97 -35.43 -6.51
CA ILE A 26 -6.59 -34.76 -7.65
C ILE A 26 -6.71 -33.28 -7.28
N ASP A 27 -5.76 -32.48 -7.77
CA ASP A 27 -5.67 -31.03 -7.61
C ASP A 27 -5.38 -30.52 -6.18
N ARG A 28 -4.34 -29.69 -6.01
CA ARG A 28 -3.98 -29.09 -4.70
C ARG A 28 -4.91 -27.92 -4.37
N VAL A 29 -6.19 -28.20 -4.22
CA VAL A 29 -7.20 -27.20 -3.91
C VAL A 29 -7.57 -27.30 -2.44
N GLU A 30 -7.13 -26.32 -1.64
CA GLU A 30 -7.54 -26.17 -0.25
C GLU A 30 -8.87 -25.40 -0.20
N GLN A 31 -9.90 -26.04 0.35
CA GLN A 31 -11.18 -25.38 0.62
C GLN A 31 -11.01 -24.41 1.79
N VAL A 32 -11.38 -23.15 1.58
CA VAL A 32 -11.33 -22.09 2.62
C VAL A 32 -12.73 -21.56 2.89
N ASP A 33 -13.06 -21.38 4.16
CA ASP A 33 -14.31 -20.76 4.58
C ASP A 33 -14.35 -19.28 4.17
N LEU A 34 -15.46 -18.86 3.55
CA LEU A 34 -15.60 -17.52 2.99
C LEU A 34 -15.55 -16.43 4.07
N GLN A 35 -16.20 -16.65 5.21
CA GLN A 35 -16.22 -15.63 6.28
C GLN A 35 -14.82 -15.41 6.85
N THR A 36 -14.11 -16.52 7.08
CA THR A 36 -12.73 -16.53 7.56
C THR A 36 -11.79 -15.84 6.58
N GLU A 37 -11.86 -16.16 5.29
CA GLU A 37 -11.00 -15.57 4.26
C GLU A 37 -11.30 -14.08 4.04
N MET A 38 -12.58 -13.69 4.03
CA MET A 38 -12.97 -12.29 3.93
C MET A 38 -12.43 -11.45 5.09
N GLN A 39 -12.56 -11.95 6.33
CA GLN A 39 -12.06 -11.24 7.51
C GLN A 39 -10.54 -11.10 7.46
N ARG A 40 -9.83 -12.17 7.12
CA ARG A 40 -8.37 -12.18 7.01
C ARG A 40 -7.87 -11.22 5.94
N SER A 41 -8.36 -11.36 4.71
CA SER A 41 -7.97 -10.51 3.58
C SER A 41 -8.29 -9.02 3.85
N TYR A 42 -9.42 -8.73 4.48
CA TYR A 42 -9.77 -7.37 4.88
C TYR A 42 -8.79 -6.79 5.90
N LEU A 43 -8.47 -7.54 6.96
CA LEU A 43 -7.54 -7.10 8.00
C LEU A 43 -6.12 -6.92 7.47
N ASP A 44 -5.65 -7.86 6.65
CA ASP A 44 -4.30 -7.80 6.04
C ASP A 44 -4.16 -6.55 5.16
N TYR A 45 -5.16 -6.27 4.31
CA TYR A 45 -5.15 -5.07 3.47
C TYR A 45 -5.29 -3.78 4.31
N ALA A 46 -6.20 -3.76 5.29
CA ALA A 46 -6.41 -2.59 6.13
C ALA A 46 -5.12 -2.23 6.90
N MET A 47 -4.46 -3.22 7.49
CA MET A 47 -3.20 -3.02 8.21
C MET A 47 -2.08 -2.57 7.27
N ALA A 48 -1.96 -3.17 6.08
CA ALA A 48 -0.99 -2.75 5.06
C ALA A 48 -1.21 -1.29 4.62
N VAL A 49 -2.46 -0.84 4.51
CA VAL A 49 -2.78 0.56 4.18
C VAL A 49 -2.42 1.50 5.32
N ILE A 50 -2.80 1.17 6.56
CA ILE A 50 -2.55 2.02 7.73
C ILE A 50 -1.05 2.25 7.92
N VAL A 51 -0.26 1.16 7.93
CA VAL A 51 1.17 1.21 8.24
C VAL A 51 2.01 1.58 7.01
N GLY A 52 1.66 1.03 5.84
CA GLY A 52 2.50 1.09 4.65
C GLY A 52 2.16 2.20 3.66
N ARG A 53 1.08 2.98 3.87
CA ARG A 53 0.61 3.95 2.87
C ARG A 53 0.02 5.23 3.46
N ALA A 54 -0.97 5.11 4.33
CA ALA A 54 -1.89 6.19 4.65
C ALA A 54 -1.33 7.16 5.70
N LEU A 55 -0.74 6.63 6.78
CA LEU A 55 -0.27 7.42 7.91
C LEU A 55 1.23 7.75 7.79
N PRO A 56 1.65 8.96 8.21
CA PRO A 56 3.07 9.30 8.33
C PRO A 56 3.72 8.66 9.56
N ASP A 57 5.04 8.51 9.53
CA ASP A 57 5.83 8.14 10.71
C ASP A 57 6.00 9.35 11.64
N VAL A 58 5.93 9.14 12.95
CA VAL A 58 6.03 10.22 13.95
C VAL A 58 7.41 10.90 13.98
N ARG A 59 8.46 10.19 13.57
CA ARG A 59 9.85 10.66 13.67
C ARG A 59 10.20 11.69 12.62
N ASP A 60 9.66 11.52 11.41
CA ASP A 60 9.94 12.38 10.26
C ASP A 60 8.71 13.10 9.71
N GLY A 61 7.50 12.69 10.11
CA GLY A 61 6.24 13.24 9.59
C GLY A 61 5.95 12.84 8.14
N LEU A 62 6.70 11.90 7.56
CA LEU A 62 6.62 11.54 6.14
C LEU A 62 5.87 10.23 5.93
N LYS A 63 5.05 10.21 4.87
CA LYS A 63 4.50 8.97 4.31
C LYS A 63 5.58 8.21 3.54
N PRO A 64 5.44 6.88 3.35
CA PRO A 64 6.44 6.08 2.63
C PRO A 64 6.79 6.60 1.23
N VAL A 65 5.82 7.15 0.48
CA VAL A 65 6.09 7.73 -0.85
C VAL A 65 7.00 8.96 -0.79
N HIS A 66 6.78 9.89 0.15
CA HIS A 66 7.62 11.08 0.31
C HIS A 66 9.06 10.71 0.67
N ARG A 67 9.23 9.75 1.59
CA ARG A 67 10.55 9.26 2.02
C ARG A 67 11.32 8.65 0.85
N ARG A 68 10.66 7.82 0.04
CA ARG A 68 11.28 7.17 -1.13
C ARG A 68 11.67 8.19 -2.20
N VAL A 69 10.84 9.21 -2.44
CA VAL A 69 11.16 10.32 -3.36
C VAL A 69 12.40 11.07 -2.90
N LEU A 70 12.43 11.53 -1.64
CA LEU A 70 13.59 12.26 -1.11
C LEU A 70 14.85 11.41 -1.06
N TYR A 71 14.73 10.12 -0.74
CA TYR A 71 15.86 9.20 -0.72
C TYR A 71 16.41 8.93 -2.13
N ALA A 72 15.55 8.67 -3.11
CA ALA A 72 15.98 8.52 -4.50
C ALA A 72 16.62 9.81 -5.02
N MET A 73 16.12 10.98 -4.62
CA MET A 73 16.76 12.23 -5.00
C MET A 73 18.14 12.39 -4.37
N PHE A 74 18.28 11.93 -3.13
CA PHE A 74 19.55 11.93 -2.44
C PHE A 74 20.57 10.99 -3.09
N ASP A 75 20.15 9.78 -3.45
CA ASP A 75 20.98 8.72 -4.03
C ASP A 75 21.36 9.04 -5.49
N GLY A 76 20.40 9.51 -6.29
CA GLY A 76 20.60 9.99 -7.65
C GLY A 76 21.41 11.30 -7.74
N GLY A 77 21.74 11.90 -6.60
CA GLY A 77 22.61 13.07 -6.52
C GLY A 77 21.96 14.37 -6.99
N TYR A 78 20.63 14.50 -6.92
CA TYR A 78 19.94 15.77 -7.15
C TYR A 78 20.12 16.63 -5.89
N ARG A 79 21.02 17.61 -5.98
CA ARG A 79 21.43 18.47 -4.88
C ARG A 79 21.06 19.92 -5.18
N PRO A 80 20.81 20.76 -4.16
CA PRO A 80 20.43 22.16 -4.36
C PRO A 80 21.48 23.02 -5.08
N ASP A 81 22.74 22.61 -5.07
CA ASP A 81 23.87 23.28 -5.73
C ASP A 81 24.03 22.89 -7.22
N ARG A 82 23.21 21.96 -7.72
CA ARG A 82 23.28 21.43 -9.10
C ARG A 82 22.13 21.96 -9.96
N SER A 83 22.25 21.78 -11.27
CA SER A 83 21.18 22.10 -12.20
C SER A 83 19.93 21.25 -11.96
N PHE A 84 18.77 21.78 -12.32
CA PHE A 84 17.51 21.05 -12.31
C PHE A 84 17.55 19.82 -13.22
N ASN A 85 16.73 18.83 -12.89
CA ASN A 85 16.66 17.56 -13.59
C ASN A 85 15.19 17.22 -13.86
N LYS A 86 14.88 16.70 -15.05
CA LYS A 86 13.50 16.36 -15.42
C LYS A 86 12.82 15.51 -14.35
N CYS A 87 11.64 15.93 -13.90
CA CYS A 87 10.84 15.19 -12.93
C CYS A 87 10.56 13.75 -13.39
N ALA A 88 10.37 13.52 -14.69
CA ALA A 88 10.22 12.19 -15.28
C ALA A 88 11.38 11.23 -14.94
N ARG A 89 12.62 11.74 -14.84
CA ARG A 89 13.80 10.95 -14.46
C ARG A 89 13.72 10.52 -13.00
N VAL A 90 13.43 11.47 -12.10
CA VAL A 90 13.28 11.21 -10.66
C VAL A 90 12.15 10.21 -10.41
N VAL A 91 10.99 10.39 -11.05
CA VAL A 91 9.84 9.50 -10.94
C VAL A 91 10.19 8.08 -11.41
N GLY A 92 10.86 7.95 -12.56
CA GLY A 92 11.28 6.65 -13.08
C GLY A 92 12.27 5.93 -12.16
N GLU A 93 13.19 6.67 -11.55
CA GLU A 93 14.16 6.13 -10.59
C GLU A 93 13.49 5.63 -9.29
N VAL A 94 12.58 6.43 -8.72
CA VAL A 94 11.79 6.04 -7.54
C VAL A 94 10.96 4.79 -7.84
N MET A 95 10.31 4.74 -9.01
CA MET A 95 9.48 3.62 -9.40
C MET A 95 10.31 2.34 -9.60
N GLY A 96 11.46 2.45 -10.27
CA GLY A 96 12.31 1.30 -10.58
C GLY A 96 13.02 0.70 -9.37
N GLN A 97 13.40 1.52 -8.39
CA GLN A 97 14.25 1.07 -7.28
C GLN A 97 13.51 0.96 -5.93
N TYR A 98 12.54 1.84 -5.66
CA TYR A 98 12.07 2.07 -4.29
C TYR A 98 10.54 1.93 -4.11
N HIS A 99 9.74 2.14 -5.16
CA HIS A 99 8.29 2.26 -5.05
C HIS A 99 7.58 1.53 -6.21
N PRO A 100 7.17 0.25 -6.03
CA PRO A 100 6.57 -0.57 -7.08
C PRO A 100 5.08 -0.25 -7.29
N HIS A 101 4.75 1.03 -7.44
CA HIS A 101 3.40 1.52 -7.71
C HIS A 101 3.45 2.61 -8.80
N GLY A 102 2.27 3.03 -9.27
CA GLY A 102 2.14 3.92 -10.43
C GLY A 102 2.94 5.23 -10.32
N ASP A 103 3.48 5.64 -11.45
CA ASP A 103 4.23 6.89 -11.65
C ASP A 103 3.42 8.13 -11.26
N THR A 104 2.11 8.15 -11.52
CA THR A 104 1.21 9.25 -11.14
C THR A 104 1.27 9.54 -9.64
N ALA A 105 1.21 8.51 -8.79
CA ALA A 105 1.22 8.71 -7.34
C ALA A 105 2.57 9.26 -6.83
N ILE A 106 3.66 8.87 -7.48
CA ILE A 106 5.01 9.36 -7.19
C ILE A 106 5.15 10.82 -7.64
N TYR A 107 4.68 11.14 -8.84
CA TYR A 107 4.73 12.50 -9.36
C TYR A 107 3.86 13.46 -8.54
N ASP A 108 2.64 13.09 -8.19
CA ASP A 108 1.76 13.90 -7.34
C ASP A 108 2.38 14.15 -5.96
N ALA A 109 3.05 13.14 -5.40
CA ALA A 109 3.80 13.28 -4.16
C ALA A 109 4.95 14.29 -4.31
N LEU A 110 5.75 14.19 -5.38
CA LEU A 110 6.84 15.13 -5.67
C LEU A 110 6.33 16.56 -5.89
N VAL A 111 5.25 16.75 -6.64
CA VAL A 111 4.64 18.06 -6.87
C VAL A 111 4.25 18.72 -5.54
N ARG A 112 3.60 17.96 -4.64
CA ARG A 112 3.25 18.48 -3.31
C ARG A 112 4.46 18.82 -2.46
N LEU A 113 5.62 18.19 -2.70
CA LEU A 113 6.87 18.50 -2.02
C LEU A 113 7.43 19.90 -2.34
N ILE A 114 6.97 20.48 -3.45
CA ILE A 114 7.47 21.73 -4.03
C ILE A 114 6.51 22.90 -3.75
N GLN A 115 5.20 22.65 -3.71
CA GLN A 115 4.17 23.68 -3.54
C GLN A 115 4.23 24.35 -2.15
N ASP A 116 4.50 25.65 -2.12
CA ASP A 116 4.62 26.47 -0.91
C ASP A 116 3.28 26.77 -0.21
N TRP A 117 2.15 26.69 -0.92
CA TRP A 117 0.82 26.76 -0.32
C TRP A 117 0.37 25.43 0.30
N THR A 118 0.93 24.29 -0.15
CA THR A 118 0.62 22.96 0.39
C THR A 118 1.47 22.63 1.61
N MET A 119 2.72 23.12 1.65
CA MET A 119 3.64 22.92 2.76
C MET A 119 4.29 24.21 3.24
N ARG A 120 4.30 24.39 4.56
CA ARG A 120 4.92 25.55 5.21
C ARG A 120 6.42 25.69 4.88
N TYR A 121 7.11 24.56 4.73
CA TYR A 121 8.52 24.46 4.36
C TYR A 121 8.66 23.41 3.24
N PRO A 122 8.69 23.83 1.97
CA PRO A 122 8.92 22.91 0.85
C PRO A 122 10.23 22.12 1.03
N LEU A 123 10.19 20.84 0.70
CA LEU A 123 11.33 19.92 0.84
C LEU A 123 12.06 19.66 -0.48
N ALA A 124 11.47 20.10 -1.59
CA ALA A 124 12.08 20.06 -2.92
C ALA A 124 11.90 21.44 -3.58
N LEU A 125 12.83 21.76 -4.48
CA LEU A 125 12.75 22.94 -5.34
C LEU A 125 12.51 22.45 -6.76
N GLY A 126 11.54 23.04 -7.45
CA GLY A 126 11.21 22.70 -8.84
C GLY A 126 11.15 23.93 -9.73
N GLN A 127 11.38 23.70 -11.02
CA GLN A 127 11.26 24.68 -12.09
C GLN A 127 10.19 24.23 -13.10
N GLY A 128 9.24 25.12 -13.40
CA GLY A 128 8.13 24.87 -14.32
C GLY A 128 6.76 25.08 -13.67
N ASN A 129 5.72 24.55 -14.30
CA ASN A 129 4.35 24.66 -13.78
C ASN A 129 4.03 23.49 -12.84
N PHE A 130 4.06 23.76 -11.54
CA PHE A 130 3.68 22.82 -10.47
C PHE A 130 2.24 23.03 -9.95
N GLY A 131 1.40 23.69 -10.75
CA GLY A 131 0.01 24.00 -10.42
C GLY A 131 -0.15 25.38 -9.78
N SER A 132 -1.36 25.68 -9.35
CA SER A 132 -1.71 26.90 -8.63
C SER A 132 -2.43 26.58 -7.32
N PRO A 133 -2.52 27.52 -6.35
CA PRO A 133 -3.37 27.35 -5.16
C PRO A 133 -4.86 27.13 -5.48
N GLY A 134 -5.27 27.45 -6.71
CA GLY A 134 -6.61 27.18 -7.22
C GLY A 134 -6.78 25.71 -7.57
N ASN A 135 -7.40 25.46 -8.73
CA ASN A 135 -7.74 24.10 -9.17
C ASN A 135 -6.88 23.63 -10.36
N ASP A 136 -5.81 24.35 -10.67
CA ASP A 136 -4.92 24.00 -11.77
C ASP A 136 -3.87 23.01 -11.29
N GLY A 137 -3.88 21.81 -11.87
CA GLY A 137 -2.88 20.78 -11.61
C GLY A 137 -1.50 21.13 -12.18
N ALA A 138 -0.49 20.37 -11.77
CA ALA A 138 0.85 20.48 -12.35
C ALA A 138 0.86 20.07 -13.83
N ALA A 139 1.80 20.63 -14.59
CA ALA A 139 2.10 20.15 -15.93
C ALA A 139 2.64 18.71 -15.87
N ALA A 140 2.64 18.01 -17.00
CA ALA A 140 3.17 16.65 -17.07
C ALA A 140 4.68 16.59 -16.69
N PRO A 141 5.16 15.47 -16.11
CA PRO A 141 6.53 15.32 -15.57
C PRO A 141 7.65 15.49 -16.61
N ARG A 142 7.31 15.47 -17.91
CA ARG A 142 8.24 15.74 -19.02
C ARG A 142 8.56 17.23 -19.19
N TYR A 143 7.74 18.13 -18.63
CA TYR A 143 7.89 19.58 -18.74
C TYR A 143 8.47 20.23 -17.48
N THR A 144 8.34 19.57 -16.33
CA THR A 144 8.83 20.05 -15.04
C THR A 144 10.21 19.47 -14.72
N GLU A 145 10.97 20.23 -13.93
CA GLU A 145 12.30 19.89 -13.45
C GLU A 145 12.46 20.20 -11.96
#